data_AF-X0XJH2-F1
#
_entry.id   AF-X0XJH2-F1
#
_cell.length_a   1.000
_cell.length_b   1.000
_cell.length_c   1.000
_cell.angle_alpha   90.00
_cell.angle_beta   90.00
_cell.angle_gamma   90.00
#
_symmetry.space_group_name_H-M   'P 1'
#
loop_
_entity.id
_entity.type
_entity.pdbx_description
1 polymer ?
#
loop_
_entity_poly.entity_id
_entity_poly.type
_entity_poly.pdbx_seq_one_letter_code
_entity_poly.pdbx_strand_id
1 'polypeptide(L)' 'GWGWYYLSTVLDDYSRYILAWKLFDTMNASDVLQILDMAIARTGVD' A
#
# COMPACT_ATOMS: atom_id res chain seq x y z
N GLY A 1 -9.66 18.19 -0.19
CA GLY A 1 -9.03 19.53 -0.20
C GLY A 1 -7.53 19.35 -0.40
N TRP A 2 -6.76 20.43 -0.51
CA TRP A 2 -5.29 20.31 -0.46
C TRP A 2 -4.87 20.10 1.00
N GLY A 3 -4.05 19.08 1.25
CA GLY A 3 -3.66 18.65 2.59
C GLY A 3 -2.50 17.66 2.54
N TRP A 4 -2.04 17.24 3.71
CA TRP A 4 -0.98 16.23 3.84
C TRP A 4 -1.58 14.84 3.73
N TYR A 5 -0.95 13.99 2.92
CA TYR A 5 -1.31 12.60 2.74
C TYR A 5 -0.14 11.71 3.15
N TYR A 6 -0.44 10.54 3.65
CA TYR A 6 0.52 9.48 3.86
C TYR A 6 0.56 8.58 2.64
N LEU A 7 1.73 8.46 2.02
CA LEU A 7 1.97 7.50 0.96
C LEU A 7 2.37 6.17 1.59
N SER A 8 1.54 5.14 1.40
CA SER A 8 1.88 3.77 1.77
C SER A 8 2.20 2.97 0.51
N THR A 9 3.30 2.22 0.54
CA THR A 9 3.78 1.41 -0.58
C THR A 9 4.21 0.04 -0.11
N VAL A 10 3.81 -1.00 -0.85
CA VAL A 10 4.34 -2.37 -0.70
C VAL A 10 5.31 -2.62 -1.86
N LEU A 11 6.53 -3.02 -1.54
CA LEU A 11 7.63 -3.17 -2.48
C LEU A 11 8.14 -4.61 -2.46
N ASP A 12 8.34 -5.17 -3.65
CA ASP A 12 9.02 -6.45 -3.84
C ASP A 12 10.53 -6.30 -3.59
N ASP A 13 11.08 -7.12 -2.68
CA ASP A 13 12.45 -6.96 -2.18
C ASP A 13 13.51 -7.47 -3.16
N TYR A 14 13.16 -8.28 -4.15
CA TYR A 14 14.09 -8.72 -5.18
C TYR A 14 14.21 -7.68 -6.31
N SER A 15 13.07 -7.29 -6.90
CA SER A 15 13.01 -6.47 -8.11
C SER A 15 12.90 -4.96 -7.86
N ARG A 16 12.65 -4.54 -6.60
CA ARG A 16 12.30 -3.16 -6.22
C ARG A 16 11.01 -2.65 -6.86
N TYR A 17 10.19 -3.54 -7.40
CA TYR A 17 8.92 -3.17 -8.00
C TYR A 17 7.88 -2.82 -6.92
N ILE A 18 7.15 -1.72 -7.11
CA ILE A 18 6.04 -1.34 -6.22
C ILE A 18 4.84 -2.20 -6.60
N LEU A 19 4.51 -3.15 -5.73
CA LEU A 19 3.37 -4.06 -5.90
C LEU A 19 2.06 -3.30 -5.72
N ALA A 20 1.94 -2.49 -4.67
CA ALA A 20 0.77 -1.66 -4.42
C ALA A 20 1.18 -0.32 -3.81
N TRP A 21 0.42 0.73 -4.13
CA TRP A 21 0.55 2.03 -3.48
C TRP A 21 -0.81 2.70 -3.31
N LYS A 22 -0.96 3.49 -2.25
CA LYS A 22 -2.14 4.32 -2.01
C LYS A 22 -1.81 5.52 -1.12
N LEU A 23 -2.51 6.63 -1.37
CA LEU A 23 -2.50 7.81 -0.51
C LEU A 23 -3.62 7.69 0.53
N PHE A 24 -3.28 7.93 1.79
CA PHE A 24 -4.22 7.91 2.91
C PHE A 24 -4.22 9.27 3.61
N ASP A 25 -5.40 9.67 4.12
CA ASP A 25 -5.52 10.85 4.97
C ASP A 25 -4.99 10.59 6.40
N THR A 26 -4.81 9.31 6.78
CA THR A 26 -4.34 8.87 8.11
C THR A 26 -3.23 7.81 8.02
N MET A 27 -2.68 7.42 9.18
CA MET A 27 -1.70 6.33 9.32
C MET A 27 -2.22 5.28 10.32
N ASN A 28 -3.46 4.84 10.13
CA ASN A 28 -4.07 3.84 11.01
C ASN A 28 -3.69 2.43 10.57
N ALA A 29 -3.77 1.46 11.48
CA ALA A 29 -3.52 0.06 11.15
C ALA A 29 -4.45 -0.47 10.04
N SER A 30 -5.68 0.03 9.96
CA SER A 30 -6.62 -0.27 8.88
C SER A 30 -6.11 0.13 7.49
N ASP A 31 -5.37 1.24 7.41
CA ASP A 31 -4.81 1.74 6.15
C ASP A 31 -3.68 0.81 5.66
N VAL A 32 -2.90 0.29 6.61
CA VAL A 32 -1.85 -0.71 6.36
C VAL A 32 -2.45 -2.04 5.92
N LEU A 33 -3.50 -2.53 6.58
CA LEU A 33 -4.19 -3.75 6.17
C LEU A 33 -4.74 -3.63 4.75
N GLN A 34 -5.38 -2.50 4.43
CA GLN A 34 -5.94 -2.29 3.11
C GLN A 34 -4.88 -2.32 1.99
N ILE A 35 -3.69 -1.75 2.19
CA ILE A 35 -2.65 -1.80 1.16
C ILE A 35 -2.05 -3.21 1.03
N LEU A 36 -2.02 -3.99 2.11
CA LEU A 36 -1.60 -5.40 2.07
C LEU A 36 -2.58 -6.23 1.25
N ASP A 37 -3.89 -6.08 1.47
CA ASP A 37 -4.92 -6.77 0.67
C ASP A 37 -4.78 -6.44 -0.83
N MET A 38 -4.49 -5.18 -1.16
CA MET A 38 -4.22 -4.76 -2.53
C MET A 38 -2.97 -5.42 -3.12
N ALA A 39 -1.91 -5.60 -2.31
CA ALA A 39 -0.69 -6.26 -2.73
C ALA A 39 -0.92 -7.77 -2.96
N ILE A 40 -1.59 -8.45 -2.03
CA ILE A 40 -1.99 -9.87 -2.10
C ILE A 40 -2.81 -10.14 -3.36
N ALA A 41 -3.85 -9.33 -3.61
CA ALA A 41 -4.69 -9.46 -4.81
C ALA A 41 -3.90 -9.27 -6.12
N ARG A 42 -2.78 -8.53 -6.09
CA ARG A 42 -1.94 -8.26 -7.25
C ARG A 42 -0.83 -9.29 -7.46
N THR A 43 -0.34 -9.93 -6.40
CA THR A 43 0.63 -11.02 -6.50
C THR A 43 -0.04 -12.36 -6.79
N GLY A 44 -1.35 -12.50 -6.54
CA GLY A 44 -2.09 -13.74 -6.73
C GLY A 44 -1.73 -14.81 -5.68
N VAL A 45 -1.12 -14.39 -4.58
CA VAL A 45 -0.87 -15.22 -3.40
C VAL A 45 -2.07 -15.04 -2.49
N ASP A 46 -2.84 -16.11 -2.24
CA ASP A 46 -3.93 -16.15 -1.25
C ASP A 46 -3.39 -16.58 0.11
#